data_AF-K0R9X4-F1
#
_entry.id   AF-K0R9X4-F1
#
_cell.length_a   1.000
_cell.length_b   1.000
_cell.length_c   1.000
_cell.angle_alpha   90.00
_cell.angle_beta   90.00
_cell.angle_gamma   90.00
#
_symmetry.space_group_name_H-M   'P 1'
#
loop_
_entity.id
_entity.type
_entity.pdbx_description
1 polymer ?
#
loop_
_entity_poly.entity_id
_entity_poly.type
_entity_poly.pdbx_seq_one_letter_code
_entity_poly.pdbx_strand_id
1 'polypeptide(L)'
;MDDIFEDIEGSNSALLGEEEKIAQAYRMFVGDLNAAENAIRRRAQALAARKEQAAQSHGNPMASDEDVIEVNAGGVIVAARRGTLCQLQGSRFQALFDGRWQKRLQKDRQGRIFLDINPIYFRAILESLREMKHPADFGASKPSIDGEHYRTLYLYSKMLGVLDAVQVYDICENSKVLASDESFAAVRDLIDNDGDWTLLHRSTRDGFDVGSFHENCHSKGRTVTIIETVDGHVLGGYKLGPWGSNATLRNDFLFSMKLAYP
;
A
#
# COMPACT_ATOMS: atom_id res chain seq x y z
N MET A 1 62.42 27.62 -0.64
CA MET A 1 61.78 27.28 0.65
C MET A 1 60.55 28.14 0.79
N ASP A 2 60.71 29.45 0.58
CA ASP A 2 59.65 30.46 0.53
C ASP A 2 58.48 30.07 -0.41
N ASP A 3 58.73 29.66 -1.66
CA ASP A 3 57.68 29.21 -2.60
C ASP A 3 56.73 28.13 -2.01
N ILE A 4 57.26 27.23 -1.18
CA ILE A 4 56.48 26.14 -0.56
C ILE A 4 55.60 26.68 0.58
N PHE A 5 56.04 27.72 1.29
CA PHE A 5 55.22 28.36 2.32
C PHE A 5 54.08 29.19 1.69
N GLU A 6 54.35 29.89 0.59
CA GLU A 6 53.34 30.69 -0.12
C GLU A 6 52.23 29.80 -0.73
N ASP A 7 52.59 28.66 -1.34
CA ASP A 7 51.63 27.64 -1.80
C ASP A 7 50.76 27.05 -0.66
N ILE A 8 51.35 26.85 0.53
CA ILE A 8 50.62 26.34 1.71
C ILE A 8 49.66 27.40 2.26
N GLU A 9 50.07 28.67 2.33
CA GLU A 9 49.19 29.77 2.76
C GLU A 9 48.03 29.98 1.79
N GLY A 10 48.29 29.95 0.47
CA GLY A 10 47.25 30.00 -0.55
C GLY A 10 46.26 28.83 -0.45
N SER A 11 46.76 27.61 -0.23
CA SER A 11 45.93 26.41 -0.04
C SER A 11 45.06 26.49 1.22
N ASN A 12 45.61 26.94 2.34
CA ASN A 12 44.86 27.11 3.59
C ASN A 12 43.77 28.19 3.47
N SER A 13 44.07 29.31 2.80
CA SER A 13 43.10 30.36 2.51
C SER A 13 41.92 29.85 1.65
N ALA A 14 42.22 29.06 0.62
CA ALA A 14 41.20 28.42 -0.22
C ALA A 14 40.33 27.42 0.56
N LEU A 15 40.94 26.60 1.43
CA LEU A 15 40.22 25.64 2.29
C LEU A 15 39.25 26.35 3.24
N LEU A 16 39.71 27.40 3.94
CA LEU A 16 38.86 28.21 4.82
C LEU A 16 37.68 28.84 4.07
N GLY A 17 37.91 29.30 2.84
CA GLY A 17 36.85 29.83 1.96
C GLY A 17 35.81 28.78 1.53
N GLU A 18 36.20 27.52 1.34
CA GLU A 18 35.25 26.43 1.10
C GLU A 18 34.52 25.99 2.38
N GLU A 19 35.19 25.93 3.53
CA GLU A 19 34.55 25.65 4.82
C GLU A 19 33.45 26.68 5.15
N GLU A 20 33.69 27.97 4.89
CA GLU A 20 32.68 29.01 5.12
C GLU A 20 31.47 28.89 4.18
N LYS A 21 31.69 28.56 2.88
CA LYS A 21 30.61 28.27 1.92
C LYS A 21 29.78 27.06 2.37
N ILE A 22 30.43 25.97 2.80
CA ILE A 22 29.76 24.76 3.30
C ILE A 22 28.94 25.10 4.55
N ALA A 23 29.52 25.85 5.49
CA ALA A 23 28.82 26.27 6.70
C ALA A 23 27.64 27.20 6.41
N GLN A 24 27.74 28.08 5.39
CA GLN A 24 26.63 28.92 4.93
C GLN A 24 25.51 28.11 4.28
N ALA A 25 25.85 27.18 3.38
CA ALA A 25 24.89 26.28 2.75
C ALA A 25 24.16 25.41 3.78
N TYR A 26 24.88 24.88 4.78
CA TYR A 26 24.29 24.12 5.88
C TYR A 26 23.33 24.97 6.72
N ARG A 27 23.70 26.22 7.06
CA ARG A 27 22.82 27.17 7.76
C ARG A 27 21.54 27.46 6.98
N MET A 28 21.63 27.63 5.66
CA MET A 28 20.45 27.84 4.79
C MET A 28 19.54 26.61 4.80
N PHE A 29 20.09 25.41 4.56
CA PHE A 29 19.33 24.16 4.54
C PHE A 29 18.63 23.87 5.87
N VAL A 30 19.29 24.12 7.01
CA VAL A 30 18.68 24.02 8.34
C VAL A 30 17.57 25.07 8.53
N GLY A 31 17.73 26.28 7.98
CA GLY A 31 16.69 27.30 7.95
C GLY A 31 15.43 26.85 7.21
N ASP A 32 15.60 26.29 6.01
CA ASP A 32 14.51 25.79 5.17
C ASP A 32 13.79 24.59 5.82
N LEU A 33 14.53 23.65 6.41
CA LEU A 33 13.97 22.53 7.18
C LEU A 33 13.13 23.02 8.36
N ASN A 34 13.65 23.96 9.15
CA ASN A 34 12.92 24.55 10.27
C ASN A 34 11.66 25.30 9.81
N ALA A 35 11.71 25.99 8.67
CA ALA A 35 10.54 26.66 8.09
C ALA A 35 9.47 25.65 7.65
N ALA A 36 9.88 24.57 6.98
CA ALA A 36 9.01 23.48 6.55
C ALA A 36 8.36 22.76 7.76
N GLU A 37 9.14 22.43 8.79
CA GLU A 37 8.64 21.81 10.01
C GLU A 37 7.58 22.69 10.69
N ASN A 38 7.87 23.99 10.87
CA ASN A 38 6.92 24.94 11.45
C ASN A 38 5.64 25.07 10.61
N ALA A 39 5.72 25.01 9.29
CA ALA A 39 4.55 25.00 8.41
C ALA A 39 3.72 23.71 8.58
N ILE A 40 4.36 22.55 8.72
CA ILE A 40 3.69 21.27 8.98
C ILE A 40 3.02 21.29 10.36
N ARG A 41 3.73 21.71 11.42
CA ARG A 41 3.17 21.85 12.79
C ARG A 41 1.93 22.73 12.81
N ARG A 42 1.97 23.91 12.17
CA ARG A 42 0.81 24.82 12.05
C ARG A 42 -0.37 24.19 11.31
N ARG A 43 -0.12 23.47 10.22
CA ARG A 43 -1.17 22.74 9.46
C ARG A 43 -1.80 21.63 10.31
N ALA A 44 -0.99 20.86 11.05
CA ALA A 44 -1.48 19.81 11.94
C ALA A 44 -2.38 20.38 13.06
N GLN A 45 -1.97 21.49 13.69
CA GLN A 45 -2.77 22.21 14.68
C GLN A 45 -4.10 22.71 14.10
N ALA A 46 -4.09 23.32 12.91
CA ALA A 46 -5.30 23.78 12.23
C ALA A 46 -6.26 22.63 11.87
N LEU A 47 -5.73 21.47 11.46
CA LEU A 47 -6.51 20.27 11.18
C LEU A 47 -7.11 19.67 12.47
N ALA A 48 -6.37 19.68 13.57
CA ALA A 48 -6.87 19.23 14.88
C ALA A 48 -8.01 20.13 15.39
N ALA A 49 -7.83 21.45 15.37
CA ALA A 49 -8.88 22.40 15.75
C ALA A 49 -10.13 22.25 14.87
N ARG A 50 -9.96 22.03 13.56
CA ARG A 50 -11.08 21.75 12.64
C ARG A 50 -11.77 20.42 12.92
N LYS A 51 -11.04 19.38 13.33
CA LYS A 51 -11.61 18.08 13.76
C LYS A 51 -12.47 18.27 15.02
N GLU A 52 -11.98 19.02 15.99
CA GLU A 52 -12.70 19.29 17.24
C GLU A 52 -13.96 20.14 17.00
N GLN A 53 -13.85 21.23 16.23
CA GLN A 53 -15.00 22.05 15.84
C GLN A 53 -16.07 21.22 15.11
N ALA A 54 -15.65 20.33 14.19
CA ALA A 54 -16.59 19.41 13.53
C ALA A 54 -17.27 18.47 14.54
N ALA A 55 -16.55 17.92 15.53
CA ALA A 55 -17.13 17.08 16.56
C ALA A 55 -18.15 17.83 17.44
N GLN A 56 -17.86 19.07 17.81
CA GLN A 56 -18.81 19.95 18.53
C GLN A 56 -20.07 20.20 17.69
N SER A 57 -19.92 20.65 16.43
CA SER A 57 -21.04 21.05 15.57
C SER A 57 -21.85 19.89 14.96
N HIS A 58 -21.21 18.76 14.65
CA HIS A 58 -21.74 17.71 13.78
C HIS A 58 -21.54 16.29 14.32
N GLY A 59 -20.93 16.15 15.49
CA GLY A 59 -20.51 14.86 16.02
C GLY A 59 -20.77 14.70 17.52
N ASN A 60 -19.96 13.84 18.13
CA ASN A 60 -19.83 13.69 19.56
C ASN A 60 -18.41 14.15 19.99
N PRO A 61 -18.26 15.26 20.72
CA PRO A 61 -16.96 15.70 21.23
C PRO A 61 -16.47 14.85 22.41
N MET A 62 -17.35 14.03 23.02
CA MET A 62 -17.04 13.08 24.09
C MET A 62 -16.94 11.64 23.55
N ALA A 63 -16.58 11.47 22.28
CA ALA A 63 -16.39 10.16 21.67
C ALA A 63 -15.18 9.44 22.30
N SER A 64 -15.40 8.23 22.82
CA SER A 64 -14.37 7.40 23.45
C SER A 64 -14.03 6.19 22.60
N ASP A 65 -12.77 5.74 22.66
CA ASP A 65 -12.33 4.50 22.02
C ASP A 65 -13.01 3.24 22.62
N GLU A 66 -13.50 3.35 23.85
CA GLU A 66 -14.29 2.31 24.53
C GLU A 66 -15.76 2.23 24.04
N ASP A 67 -16.25 3.22 23.28
CA ASP A 67 -17.62 3.24 22.78
C ASP A 67 -17.90 2.02 21.90
N VAL A 68 -18.97 1.28 22.20
CA VAL A 68 -19.48 0.23 21.30
C VAL A 68 -20.33 0.90 20.21
N ILE A 69 -19.90 0.73 18.96
CA ILE A 69 -20.56 1.27 17.79
C ILE A 69 -21.26 0.14 17.04
N GLU A 70 -22.58 0.24 16.90
CA GLU A 70 -23.37 -0.62 16.01
C GLU A 70 -23.46 -0.03 14.61
N VAL A 71 -23.07 -0.85 13.63
CA VAL A 71 -23.09 -0.53 12.20
C VAL A 71 -23.98 -1.54 11.49
N ASN A 72 -24.94 -1.04 10.74
CA ASN A 72 -25.74 -1.78 9.78
C ASN A 72 -25.03 -1.70 8.41
N ALA A 73 -24.26 -2.73 8.06
CA ALA A 73 -23.60 -2.86 6.77
C ALA A 73 -24.51 -3.69 5.85
N GLY A 74 -25.17 -3.05 4.88
CA GLY A 74 -25.99 -3.75 3.87
C GLY A 74 -27.11 -4.64 4.44
N GLY A 75 -27.65 -4.33 5.63
CA GLY A 75 -28.67 -5.12 6.34
C GLY A 75 -28.14 -6.00 7.47
N VAL A 76 -26.83 -6.23 7.54
CA VAL A 76 -26.19 -7.03 8.61
C VAL A 76 -25.62 -6.11 9.69
N ILE A 77 -25.97 -6.41 10.94
CA ILE A 77 -25.51 -5.63 12.10
C ILE A 77 -24.16 -6.18 12.57
N VAL A 78 -23.20 -5.28 12.73
CA VAL A 78 -21.86 -5.55 13.25
C VAL A 78 -21.56 -4.55 14.35
N ALA A 79 -21.13 -5.05 15.51
CA ALA A 79 -20.72 -4.22 16.64
C ALA A 79 -19.19 -4.26 16.82
N ALA A 80 -18.60 -3.10 17.10
CA ALA A 80 -17.16 -2.97 17.35
C ALA A 80 -16.86 -1.82 18.32
N ARG A 81 -15.71 -1.86 18.99
CA ARG A 81 -15.18 -0.72 19.73
C ARG A 81 -14.75 0.38 18.76
N ARG A 82 -15.03 1.64 19.08
CA ARG A 82 -14.56 2.80 18.31
C ARG A 82 -13.06 2.79 18.14
N GLY A 83 -12.30 2.44 19.19
CA GLY A 83 -10.84 2.33 19.13
C GLY A 83 -10.29 1.21 18.24
N THR A 84 -11.13 0.30 17.73
CA THR A 84 -10.77 -0.62 16.65
C THR A 84 -11.11 0.00 15.29
N LEU A 85 -12.30 0.59 15.16
CA LEU A 85 -12.73 1.28 13.92
C LEU A 85 -11.88 2.52 13.57
N CYS A 86 -11.24 3.13 14.57
CA CYS A 86 -10.38 4.30 14.44
C CYS A 86 -8.89 3.98 14.53
N GLN A 87 -8.49 2.70 14.51
CA GLN A 87 -7.12 2.28 14.75
C GLN A 87 -6.12 2.81 13.70
N LEU A 88 -6.45 2.70 12.41
CA LEU A 88 -5.60 3.24 11.35
C LEU A 88 -5.82 4.75 11.21
N GLN A 89 -4.90 5.53 11.77
CA GLN A 89 -4.96 6.99 11.79
C GLN A 89 -4.90 7.58 10.37
N GLY A 90 -5.64 8.66 10.14
CA GLY A 90 -5.73 9.34 8.84
C GLY A 90 -6.65 8.66 7.81
N SER A 91 -7.07 7.42 8.06
CA SER A 91 -7.97 6.68 7.15
C SER A 91 -9.36 7.34 7.01
N ARG A 92 -10.00 7.13 5.86
CA ARG A 92 -11.41 7.49 5.65
C ARG A 92 -12.35 6.60 6.49
N PHE A 93 -11.90 5.42 6.93
CA PHE A 93 -12.60 4.57 7.89
C PHE A 93 -12.61 5.20 9.29
N GLN A 94 -11.45 5.61 9.81
CA GLN A 94 -11.35 6.39 11.05
C GLN A 94 -12.18 7.68 10.96
N ALA A 95 -12.21 8.35 9.79
CA ALA A 95 -13.03 9.54 9.57
C ALA A 95 -14.55 9.31 9.70
N LEU A 96 -15.06 8.10 9.47
CA LEU A 96 -16.46 7.74 9.68
C LEU A 96 -16.76 7.52 11.17
N PHE A 97 -15.80 6.95 11.91
CA PHE A 97 -16.03 6.45 13.25
C PHE A 97 -15.40 7.26 14.39
N ASP A 98 -14.57 8.28 14.12
CA ASP A 98 -13.93 9.12 15.15
C ASP A 98 -14.86 10.11 15.86
N GLY A 99 -16.16 9.95 15.69
CA GLY A 99 -17.21 10.74 16.34
C GLY A 99 -17.50 12.07 15.67
N ARG A 100 -16.60 12.65 14.87
CA ARG A 100 -16.71 14.04 14.41
C ARG A 100 -17.90 14.33 13.47
N TRP A 101 -18.40 13.30 12.78
CA TRP A 101 -19.56 13.37 11.88
C TRP A 101 -20.77 12.59 12.40
N GLN A 102 -20.78 12.12 13.65
CA GLN A 102 -21.75 11.15 14.16
C GLN A 102 -23.24 11.56 14.03
N LYS A 103 -23.56 12.87 13.99
CA LYS A 103 -24.92 13.40 13.78
C LYS A 103 -25.29 13.56 12.29
N ARG A 104 -24.32 13.42 11.38
CA ARG A 104 -24.46 13.60 9.92
C ARG A 104 -24.41 12.29 9.14
N LEU A 105 -23.96 11.20 9.75
CA LEU A 105 -23.99 9.86 9.16
C LEU A 105 -25.43 9.39 8.96
N GLN A 106 -25.68 8.69 7.85
CA GLN A 106 -26.95 8.02 7.61
C GLN A 106 -27.22 6.98 8.70
N LYS A 107 -28.48 6.90 9.12
CA LYS A 107 -28.97 5.98 10.15
C LYS A 107 -30.02 5.05 9.58
N ASP A 108 -30.10 3.84 10.13
CA ASP A 108 -31.26 2.96 9.91
C ASP A 108 -32.44 3.34 10.83
N ARG A 109 -33.55 2.60 10.73
CA ARG A 109 -34.76 2.83 11.54
C ARG A 109 -34.56 2.63 13.05
N GLN A 110 -33.43 2.05 13.46
CA GLN A 110 -33.05 1.81 14.86
C GLN A 110 -31.99 2.81 15.34
N GLY A 111 -31.57 3.78 14.52
CA GLY A 111 -30.57 4.79 14.88
C GLY A 111 -29.11 4.34 14.76
N ARG A 112 -28.86 3.12 14.29
CA ARG A 112 -27.52 2.56 14.05
C ARG A 112 -26.91 3.19 12.80
N ILE A 113 -25.58 3.28 12.72
CA ILE A 113 -24.91 3.83 11.53
C ILE A 113 -25.21 2.90 10.36
N PHE A 114 -25.78 3.42 9.26
CA PHE A 114 -26.03 2.64 8.06
C PHE A 114 -24.92 2.88 7.03
N LEU A 115 -24.36 1.79 6.50
CA LEU A 115 -23.41 1.80 5.39
C LEU A 115 -23.94 0.88 4.28
N ASP A 116 -24.02 1.41 3.07
CA ASP A 116 -24.37 0.64 1.87
C ASP A 116 -23.13 -0.09 1.33
N ILE A 117 -22.69 -1.10 2.09
CA ILE A 117 -21.49 -1.91 1.84
C ILE A 117 -21.86 -3.37 2.09
N ASN A 118 -21.38 -4.28 1.24
CA ASN A 118 -21.56 -5.72 1.45
C ASN A 118 -21.00 -6.14 2.84
N PRO A 119 -21.78 -6.84 3.68
CA PRO A 119 -21.36 -7.31 4.99
C PRO A 119 -20.00 -8.02 5.04
N ILE A 120 -19.68 -8.78 4.00
CA ILE A 120 -18.45 -9.58 3.90
C ILE A 120 -17.22 -8.67 3.95
N TYR A 121 -17.21 -7.60 3.16
CA TYR A 121 -16.06 -6.68 3.10
C TYR A 121 -15.92 -5.87 4.40
N PHE A 122 -17.03 -5.44 5.00
CA PHE A 122 -16.99 -4.74 6.28
C PHE A 122 -16.46 -5.62 7.42
N ARG A 123 -16.83 -6.91 7.44
CA ARG A 123 -16.30 -7.89 8.40
C ARG A 123 -14.81 -8.16 8.18
N ALA A 124 -14.39 -8.41 6.95
CA ALA A 124 -12.99 -8.62 6.61
C ALA A 124 -12.11 -7.44 7.06
N ILE A 125 -12.49 -6.20 6.73
CA ILE A 125 -11.79 -4.98 7.20
C ILE A 125 -11.72 -4.94 8.74
N LEU A 126 -12.84 -5.21 9.42
CA LEU A 126 -12.90 -5.17 10.88
C LEU A 126 -12.04 -6.25 11.55
N GLU A 127 -11.96 -7.43 10.95
CA GLU A 127 -11.15 -8.55 11.43
C GLU A 127 -9.65 -8.26 11.27
N SER A 128 -9.20 -7.77 10.10
CA SER A 128 -7.80 -7.38 9.92
C SER A 128 -7.39 -6.21 10.82
N LEU A 129 -8.29 -5.24 11.09
CA LEU A 129 -8.03 -4.20 12.10
C LEU A 129 -7.84 -4.78 13.51
N ARG A 130 -8.63 -5.80 13.90
CA ARG A 130 -8.47 -6.48 15.21
C ARG A 130 -7.14 -7.21 15.31
N GLU A 131 -6.75 -7.94 14.28
CA GLU A 131 -5.44 -8.63 14.21
C GLU A 131 -4.27 -7.65 14.31
N MET A 132 -4.40 -6.45 13.74
CA MET A 132 -3.37 -5.43 13.82
C MET A 132 -3.10 -4.90 15.26
N LYS A 133 -3.99 -5.15 16.25
CA LYS A 133 -3.68 -4.90 17.69
C LYS A 133 -2.92 -6.04 18.37
N HIS A 134 -2.99 -7.23 17.79
CA HIS A 134 -2.43 -8.46 18.30
C HIS A 134 -1.68 -9.15 17.17
N PRO A 135 -0.55 -8.56 16.69
CA PRO A 135 0.27 -9.23 15.70
C PRO A 135 0.71 -10.56 16.29
N ALA A 136 0.12 -11.65 15.79
CA ALA A 136 0.61 -12.98 16.07
C ALA A 136 2.05 -13.10 15.55
N ASP A 137 2.83 -14.02 16.10
CA ASP A 137 4.23 -14.25 15.69
C ASP A 137 4.41 -14.62 14.20
N PHE A 138 3.31 -14.80 13.45
CA PHE A 138 3.23 -15.13 12.04
C PHE A 138 2.74 -13.98 11.12
N GLY A 139 2.53 -12.79 11.67
CA GLY A 139 2.01 -11.62 10.92
C GLY A 139 0.49 -11.59 10.79
N ALA A 140 -0.04 -10.50 10.20
CA ALA A 140 -1.48 -10.37 9.92
C ALA A 140 -1.91 -11.38 8.85
N SER A 141 -3.08 -12.00 9.04
CA SER A 141 -3.54 -13.08 8.18
C SER A 141 -4.38 -12.58 6.99
N LYS A 142 -4.37 -13.35 5.90
CA LYS A 142 -5.21 -13.10 4.73
C LYS A 142 -6.69 -13.29 5.12
N PRO A 143 -7.60 -12.33 4.87
CA PRO A 143 -8.99 -12.43 5.29
C PRO A 143 -9.70 -13.71 4.81
N SER A 144 -10.43 -14.40 5.67
CA SER A 144 -11.12 -15.66 5.31
C SER A 144 -12.39 -15.41 4.48
N ILE A 145 -12.21 -15.10 3.20
CA ILE A 145 -13.25 -14.86 2.19
C ILE A 145 -12.93 -15.58 0.87
N ASP A 146 -13.95 -15.79 0.03
CA ASP A 146 -13.81 -16.46 -1.26
C ASP A 146 -12.96 -15.63 -2.27
N GLY A 147 -12.26 -16.32 -3.18
CA GLY A 147 -11.33 -15.71 -4.15
C GLY A 147 -11.94 -14.56 -4.96
N GLU A 148 -13.17 -14.77 -5.45
CA GLU A 148 -13.93 -13.78 -6.23
C GLU A 148 -14.17 -12.44 -5.52
N HIS A 149 -14.05 -12.41 -4.18
CA HIS A 149 -14.31 -11.22 -3.38
C HIS A 149 -13.09 -10.32 -3.17
N TYR A 150 -11.86 -10.80 -3.40
CA TYR A 150 -10.63 -10.05 -3.08
C TYR A 150 -10.45 -8.78 -3.90
N ARG A 151 -10.74 -8.80 -5.21
CA ARG A 151 -10.68 -7.58 -6.04
C ARG A 151 -11.61 -6.49 -5.50
N THR A 152 -12.82 -6.88 -5.11
CA THR A 152 -13.80 -5.94 -4.57
C THR A 152 -13.38 -5.46 -3.18
N LEU A 153 -12.85 -6.34 -2.32
CA LEU A 153 -12.28 -5.95 -1.03
C LEU A 153 -11.10 -4.98 -1.19
N TYR A 154 -10.18 -5.20 -2.14
CA TYR A 154 -9.10 -4.25 -2.46
C TYR A 154 -9.65 -2.86 -2.80
N LEU A 155 -10.67 -2.80 -3.66
CA LEU A 155 -11.32 -1.52 -4.02
C LEU A 155 -11.99 -0.86 -2.82
N TYR A 156 -12.64 -1.62 -1.93
CA TYR A 156 -13.21 -1.09 -0.69
C TYR A 156 -12.17 -0.67 0.35
N SER A 157 -10.99 -1.31 0.39
CA SER A 157 -9.87 -0.98 1.28
C SER A 157 -8.99 0.17 0.76
N LYS A 158 -8.98 0.40 -0.57
CA LYS A 158 -8.38 1.57 -1.23
C LYS A 158 -9.33 2.77 -1.27
N MET A 159 -10.64 2.55 -1.45
CA MET A 159 -11.65 3.37 -0.76
C MET A 159 -11.48 3.20 0.76
N LEU A 160 -12.09 4.00 1.63
CA LEU A 160 -11.91 3.90 3.10
C LEU A 160 -10.47 4.12 3.64
N GLY A 161 -9.40 3.97 2.84
CA GLY A 161 -8.01 4.20 3.23
C GLY A 161 -7.52 3.22 4.30
N VAL A 162 -7.81 1.92 4.13
CA VAL A 162 -7.44 0.84 5.07
C VAL A 162 -6.60 -0.26 4.41
N LEU A 163 -5.98 0.03 3.26
CA LEU A 163 -5.19 -0.95 2.52
C LEU A 163 -4.03 -1.53 3.35
N ASP A 164 -3.30 -0.67 4.06
CA ASP A 164 -2.22 -1.06 4.98
C ASP A 164 -2.67 -1.99 6.12
N ALA A 165 -3.98 -2.04 6.40
CA ALA A 165 -4.58 -2.87 7.44
C ALA A 165 -5.06 -4.23 6.95
N VAL A 166 -5.34 -4.38 5.65
CA VAL A 166 -6.05 -5.54 5.11
C VAL A 166 -5.18 -6.23 4.07
N GLN A 167 -4.74 -7.45 4.37
CA GLN A 167 -3.92 -8.27 3.47
C GLN A 167 -4.76 -8.81 2.29
N VAL A 168 -5.18 -7.92 1.41
CA VAL A 168 -5.94 -8.20 0.16
C VAL A 168 -5.04 -8.69 -0.99
N TYR A 169 -3.75 -8.77 -0.74
CA TYR A 169 -2.72 -9.05 -1.73
C TYR A 169 -2.64 -10.53 -2.10
N ASP A 170 -3.37 -10.94 -3.13
CA ASP A 170 -2.92 -12.03 -4.02
C ASP A 170 -1.84 -11.52 -4.98
N ILE A 171 -0.71 -11.07 -4.42
CA ILE A 171 0.55 -10.97 -5.17
C ILE A 171 1.10 -12.39 -5.25
N CYS A 172 0.56 -13.19 -6.18
CA CYS A 172 0.98 -14.54 -6.59
C CYS A 172 2.06 -15.19 -5.70
N GLU A 173 1.64 -15.70 -4.53
CA GLU A 173 2.49 -16.45 -3.59
C GLU A 173 3.85 -15.79 -3.24
N ASN A 174 3.91 -14.47 -3.00
CA ASN A 174 5.14 -13.71 -2.71
C ASN A 174 6.08 -13.58 -3.92
N SER A 175 5.60 -13.06 -5.05
CA SER A 175 6.48 -12.72 -6.18
C SER A 175 7.59 -11.76 -5.71
N LYS A 176 8.85 -12.17 -5.86
CA LYS A 176 10.01 -11.33 -5.52
C LYS A 176 10.32 -10.29 -6.60
N VAL A 177 9.84 -10.51 -7.83
CA VAL A 177 10.11 -9.64 -8.99
C VAL A 177 9.02 -8.59 -9.17
N LEU A 178 7.74 -8.96 -9.00
CA LEU A 178 6.63 -8.01 -8.94
C LEU A 178 6.35 -7.67 -7.49
N ALA A 179 7.27 -6.89 -6.90
CA ALA A 179 7.32 -6.61 -5.46
C ALA A 179 6.41 -5.44 -5.01
N SER A 180 5.76 -4.72 -5.94
CA SER A 180 4.86 -3.60 -5.62
C SER A 180 3.52 -3.68 -6.37
N ASP A 181 2.50 -3.02 -5.83
CA ASP A 181 1.16 -2.86 -6.44
C ASP A 181 1.24 -2.30 -7.85
N GLU A 182 2.07 -1.28 -8.07
CA GLU A 182 2.25 -0.62 -9.37
C GLU A 182 2.84 -1.60 -10.39
N SER A 183 3.85 -2.39 -9.98
CA SER A 183 4.46 -3.40 -10.85
C SER A 183 3.46 -4.49 -11.25
N PHE A 184 2.61 -4.92 -10.32
CA PHE A 184 1.62 -5.97 -10.56
C PHE A 184 0.44 -5.47 -11.40
N ALA A 185 -0.05 -4.26 -11.11
CA ALA A 185 -1.10 -3.59 -11.88
C ALA A 185 -0.65 -3.36 -13.33
N ALA A 186 0.57 -2.84 -13.54
CA ALA A 186 1.09 -2.56 -14.88
C ALA A 186 1.19 -3.82 -15.76
N VAL A 187 1.48 -5.01 -15.20
CA VAL A 187 1.43 -6.27 -15.97
C VAL A 187 -0.02 -6.72 -16.20
N ARG A 188 -0.92 -6.58 -15.22
CA ARG A 188 -2.35 -6.93 -15.40
C ARG A 188 -3.04 -6.10 -16.49
N ASP A 189 -2.82 -4.79 -16.49
CA ASP A 189 -3.33 -3.87 -17.51
C ASP A 189 -2.81 -4.24 -18.90
N LEU A 190 -1.55 -4.67 -19.00
CA LEU A 190 -0.92 -5.07 -20.25
C LEU A 190 -1.47 -6.38 -20.83
N ILE A 191 -1.86 -7.34 -19.98
CA ILE A 191 -2.43 -8.63 -20.42
C ILE A 191 -3.97 -8.62 -20.55
N ASP A 192 -4.63 -7.48 -20.29
CA ASP A 192 -6.09 -7.30 -20.32
C ASP A 192 -6.82 -8.42 -19.54
N ASN A 193 -6.36 -8.67 -18.30
CA ASN A 193 -6.81 -9.84 -17.52
C ASN A 193 -7.15 -9.54 -16.05
N ASP A 194 -8.45 -9.60 -15.77
CA ASP A 194 -9.04 -9.46 -14.45
C ASP A 194 -9.17 -10.80 -13.67
N GLY A 195 -8.64 -11.90 -14.21
CA GLY A 195 -8.75 -13.23 -13.60
C GLY A 195 -7.80 -13.46 -12.41
N ASP A 196 -8.01 -14.59 -11.73
CA ASP A 196 -7.11 -15.08 -10.69
C ASP A 196 -5.81 -15.61 -11.31
N TRP A 197 -4.69 -15.42 -10.60
CA TRP A 197 -3.37 -15.87 -11.03
C TRP A 197 -2.81 -16.86 -10.03
N THR A 198 -2.31 -18.00 -10.51
CA THR A 198 -1.62 -19.02 -9.69
C THR A 198 -0.14 -19.07 -10.05
N LEU A 199 0.74 -19.15 -9.06
CA LEU A 199 2.19 -19.27 -9.31
C LEU A 199 2.55 -20.71 -9.71
N LEU A 200 2.69 -20.94 -11.01
CA LEU A 200 3.07 -22.26 -11.54
C LEU A 200 4.53 -22.62 -11.23
N HIS A 201 5.47 -21.71 -11.48
CA HIS A 201 6.90 -21.97 -11.33
C HIS A 201 7.67 -20.73 -10.84
N ARG A 202 8.65 -20.93 -9.96
CA ARG A 202 9.64 -19.93 -9.52
C ARG A 202 11.00 -20.59 -9.45
N SER A 203 11.97 -20.11 -10.24
CA SER A 203 13.26 -20.82 -10.37
C SER A 203 14.09 -20.90 -9.07
N THR A 204 13.92 -19.96 -8.14
CA THR A 204 14.55 -20.02 -6.80
C THR A 204 13.88 -21.01 -5.83
N ARG A 205 12.73 -21.60 -6.20
CA ARG A 205 11.98 -22.60 -5.44
C ARG A 205 12.03 -23.96 -6.14
N ASP A 206 11.84 -23.94 -7.45
CA ASP A 206 11.54 -25.10 -8.30
C ASP A 206 12.72 -25.49 -9.22
N GLY A 207 13.82 -24.74 -9.24
CA GLY A 207 14.99 -24.99 -10.11
C GLY A 207 15.04 -24.10 -11.35
N PHE A 208 16.25 -23.88 -11.86
CA PHE A 208 16.52 -23.02 -13.04
C PHE A 208 16.55 -23.78 -14.37
N ASP A 209 16.26 -25.08 -14.37
CA ASP A 209 16.33 -25.92 -15.56
C ASP A 209 15.00 -25.98 -16.33
N VAL A 210 15.11 -26.30 -17.62
CA VAL A 210 13.98 -26.38 -18.56
C VAL A 210 13.04 -27.56 -18.23
N GLY A 211 13.53 -28.62 -17.59
CA GLY A 211 12.73 -29.76 -17.17
C GLY A 211 11.72 -29.36 -16.09
N SER A 212 12.20 -28.79 -14.99
CA SER A 212 11.39 -28.32 -13.87
C SER A 212 10.40 -27.21 -14.27
N PHE A 213 10.77 -26.35 -15.24
CA PHE A 213 9.82 -25.40 -15.83
C PHE A 213 8.68 -26.11 -16.57
N HIS A 214 9.00 -27.10 -17.42
CA HIS A 214 7.97 -27.82 -18.16
C HIS A 214 7.11 -28.72 -17.26
N GLU A 215 7.67 -29.38 -16.25
CA GLU A 215 6.89 -30.17 -15.28
C GLU A 215 5.75 -29.33 -14.65
N ASN A 216 6.05 -28.09 -14.29
CA ASN A 216 5.09 -27.18 -13.67
C ASN A 216 4.16 -26.45 -14.66
N CYS A 217 4.68 -26.01 -15.81
CA CYS A 217 3.98 -25.08 -16.72
C CYS A 217 3.37 -25.74 -17.96
N HIS A 218 3.72 -26.99 -18.29
CA HIS A 218 3.18 -27.68 -19.47
C HIS A 218 1.66 -27.87 -19.35
N SER A 219 0.96 -27.74 -20.49
CA SER A 219 -0.51 -27.85 -20.63
C SER A 219 -1.40 -26.93 -19.77
N LYS A 220 -0.85 -26.02 -18.95
CA LYS A 220 -1.64 -25.14 -18.04
C LYS A 220 -2.46 -24.03 -18.73
N GLY A 221 -2.37 -23.89 -20.05
CA GLY A 221 -3.11 -22.89 -20.82
C GLY A 221 -2.41 -21.53 -20.84
N ARG A 222 -3.15 -20.47 -20.50
CA ARG A 222 -2.65 -19.08 -20.52
C ARG A 222 -1.65 -18.87 -19.40
N THR A 223 -0.49 -18.30 -19.70
CA THR A 223 0.55 -18.02 -18.70
C THR A 223 1.24 -16.70 -18.96
N VAL A 224 1.68 -16.04 -17.89
CA VAL A 224 2.63 -14.93 -17.95
C VAL A 224 3.95 -15.37 -17.30
N THR A 225 5.06 -15.11 -17.98
CA THR A 225 6.41 -15.32 -17.47
C THR A 225 7.01 -13.97 -17.13
N ILE A 226 7.64 -13.87 -15.95
CA ILE A 226 8.30 -12.67 -15.43
C ILE A 226 9.75 -13.02 -15.11
N ILE A 227 10.68 -12.17 -15.53
CA ILE A 227 12.13 -12.33 -15.34
C ILE A 227 12.70 -10.98 -14.85
N GLU A 228 13.44 -11.02 -13.75
CA GLU A 228 14.27 -9.90 -13.30
C GLU A 228 15.68 -10.05 -13.89
N THR A 229 16.24 -8.97 -14.42
CA THR A 229 17.62 -8.92 -14.91
C THR A 229 18.56 -8.42 -13.81
N VAL A 230 19.87 -8.72 -13.95
CA VAL A 230 20.89 -8.33 -12.95
C VAL A 230 21.05 -6.82 -12.76
N ASP A 231 20.58 -6.02 -13.72
CA ASP A 231 20.55 -4.56 -13.72
C ASP A 231 19.18 -3.97 -13.31
N GLY A 232 18.27 -4.79 -12.76
CA GLY A 232 17.00 -4.36 -12.17
C GLY A 232 15.88 -4.02 -13.16
N HIS A 233 15.99 -4.48 -14.41
CA HIS A 233 14.88 -4.41 -15.37
C HIS A 233 14.00 -5.66 -15.26
N VAL A 234 12.71 -5.50 -15.55
CA VAL A 234 11.78 -6.63 -15.65
C VAL A 234 11.45 -6.88 -17.11
N LEU A 235 11.69 -8.12 -17.53
CA LEU A 235 11.30 -8.66 -18.84
C LEU A 235 10.20 -9.69 -18.64
N GLY A 236 9.33 -9.85 -19.63
CA GLY A 236 8.29 -10.85 -19.55
C GLY A 236 7.68 -11.23 -20.88
N GLY A 237 6.80 -12.22 -20.82
CA GLY A 237 6.04 -12.68 -21.97
C GLY A 237 4.68 -13.21 -21.53
N TYR A 238 3.65 -12.85 -22.27
CA TYR A 238 2.33 -13.45 -22.16
C TYR A 238 2.15 -14.48 -23.27
N LYS A 239 1.75 -15.68 -22.88
CA LYS A 239 1.41 -16.78 -23.80
C LYS A 239 -0.05 -17.16 -23.58
N LEU A 240 -0.85 -17.05 -24.64
CA LEU A 240 -2.28 -17.37 -24.64
C LEU A 240 -2.51 -18.89 -24.75
N GLY A 241 -1.62 -19.61 -25.43
CA GLY A 241 -1.68 -21.06 -25.61
C GLY A 241 -0.79 -21.83 -24.61
N PRO A 242 -1.09 -23.12 -24.34
CA PRO A 242 -0.30 -23.93 -23.41
C PRO A 242 1.15 -24.12 -23.88
N TRP A 243 2.07 -24.16 -22.92
CA TRP A 243 3.42 -24.69 -23.12
C TRP A 243 3.36 -26.15 -23.57
N GLY A 244 4.22 -26.51 -24.51
CA GLY A 244 4.20 -27.80 -25.21
C GLY A 244 3.52 -27.78 -26.58
N SER A 245 2.81 -26.71 -26.93
CA SER A 245 2.29 -26.53 -28.27
C SER A 245 3.27 -25.73 -29.15
N ASN A 246 3.45 -26.16 -30.41
CA ASN A 246 4.24 -25.44 -31.43
C ASN A 246 3.49 -24.24 -32.02
N ALA A 247 2.41 -23.79 -31.37
CA ALA A 247 1.59 -22.67 -31.81
C ALA A 247 1.99 -21.38 -31.07
N THR A 248 2.33 -20.37 -31.84
CA THR A 248 2.30 -18.97 -31.41
C THR A 248 0.93 -18.41 -31.75
N LEU A 249 0.19 -17.91 -30.76
CA LEU A 249 -1.13 -17.31 -30.98
C LEU A 249 -1.00 -15.81 -31.22
N ARG A 250 -2.01 -15.21 -31.87
CA ARG A 250 -2.01 -13.80 -32.31
C ARG A 250 -1.79 -12.79 -31.17
N ASN A 251 -2.15 -13.18 -29.95
CA ASN A 251 -2.04 -12.36 -28.74
C ASN A 251 -0.93 -12.88 -27.80
N ASP A 252 -0.02 -13.74 -28.27
CA ASP A 252 1.24 -14.01 -27.57
C ASP A 252 2.14 -12.78 -27.78
N PHE A 253 2.70 -12.21 -26.70
CA PHE A 253 3.56 -11.03 -26.79
C PHE A 253 4.67 -11.02 -25.74
N LEU A 254 5.74 -10.27 -26.02
CA LEU A 254 6.82 -9.98 -25.08
C LEU A 254 6.70 -8.54 -24.58
N PHE A 255 7.21 -8.29 -23.39
CA PHE A 255 7.24 -6.96 -22.80
C PHE A 255 8.48 -6.72 -21.94
N SER A 256 8.75 -5.45 -21.71
CA SER A 256 9.72 -4.98 -20.74
C SER A 256 9.13 -3.81 -19.96
N MET A 257 9.53 -3.68 -18.70
CA MET A 257 9.21 -2.52 -17.87
C MET A 257 10.37 -2.20 -16.94
N LYS A 258 10.53 -0.92 -16.63
CA LYS A 258 11.45 -0.47 -15.60
C LYS A 258 10.67 -0.29 -14.30
N LEU A 259 11.03 -1.05 -13.27
CA LEU A 259 10.50 -0.80 -11.94
C LEU A 259 11.03 0.54 -11.45
N ALA A 260 10.13 1.40 -10.98
CA ALA A 260 10.51 2.56 -10.19
C ALA A 260 10.86 2.06 -8.78
N TYR A 261 12.13 1.69 -8.58
CA TYR A 261 12.64 1.51 -7.22
C TYR A 261 12.53 2.84 -6.45
N PRO A 262 12.07 2.82 -5.18
CA PRO A 262 12.06 3.98 -4.31
C PRO A 262 13.49 4.43 -3.91
#